data_AF-A0A1H3TWH1-F1
#
_entry.id   AF-A0A1H3TWH1-F1
#
_cell.length_a   1.000
_cell.length_b   1.000
_cell.length_c   1.000
_cell.angle_alpha   90.00
_cell.angle_beta   90.00
_cell.angle_gamma   90.00
#
_symmetry.space_group_name_H-M   'P 1'
#
loop_
_entity.id
_entity.type
_entity.pdbx_description
1 polymer ?
#
loop_
_entity_poly.entity_id
_entity_poly.type
_entity_poly.pdbx_seq_one_letter_code
_entity_poly.pdbx_strand_id
1 'polypeptide(L)'
;MSESAAEWAAAQLAAVRDDPRRRIELLARTYLGPFGHAPKHLPFRRAALSFMRWQAGRGVLNPGTGSRWWRSVNDRLIRDGCEAMARSGGRAGAISDPTVDQWTAFIDEPTAGNWYRAHNASIVAGYLDSRHLAEAEPAPERFFLNVVLLRVLYTHALVSAPKLALGPFAVLGKTVGDPRLGGAGVFLSLRRVLPDRYPADDELQSYLDHENRLGRLLDYGVIQPRLQRLYEWSARELDQPGLCELVRDGNPTYAWSYDDRHVWVAPTNTVHRVLRRLTRPGD
;
A
#
# COMPACT_ATOMS: atom_id res chain seq x y z
N MET A 1 15.65 -33.62 -4.19
CA MET A 1 14.34 -33.05 -3.85
C MET A 1 14.13 -31.81 -4.72
N SER A 2 12.97 -31.65 -5.36
CA SER A 2 12.67 -30.41 -6.08
C SER A 2 12.52 -29.28 -5.07
N GLU A 3 13.12 -28.12 -5.35
CA GLU A 3 12.89 -26.88 -4.60
C GLU A 3 11.39 -26.55 -4.59
N SER A 4 10.85 -26.20 -3.41
CA SER A 4 9.46 -25.77 -3.25
C SER A 4 9.23 -24.36 -3.82
N ALA A 5 7.96 -24.01 -4.07
CA ALA A 5 7.62 -22.65 -4.53
C ALA A 5 8.07 -21.55 -3.56
N ALA A 6 7.96 -21.80 -2.25
CA ALA A 6 8.38 -20.87 -1.20
C ALA A 6 9.91 -20.71 -1.14
N GLU A 7 10.67 -21.81 -1.20
CA GLU A 7 12.14 -21.77 -1.26
C GLU A 7 12.62 -21.03 -2.51
N TRP A 8 12.02 -21.32 -3.66
CA TRP A 8 12.33 -20.64 -4.92
C TRP A 8 12.06 -19.13 -4.82
N ALA A 9 10.93 -18.72 -4.26
CA ALA A 9 10.59 -17.32 -4.08
C ALA A 9 11.56 -16.60 -3.14
N ALA A 10 11.94 -17.26 -2.04
CA ALA A 10 12.96 -16.76 -1.12
C ALA A 10 14.32 -16.59 -1.81
N ALA A 11 14.73 -17.55 -2.64
CA ALA A 11 15.97 -17.48 -3.42
C ALA A 11 15.95 -16.33 -4.44
N GLN A 12 14.84 -16.13 -5.16
CA GLN A 12 14.70 -14.99 -6.09
C GLN A 12 14.83 -13.65 -5.38
N LEU A 13 14.17 -13.50 -4.24
CA LEU A 13 14.23 -12.27 -3.44
C LEU A 13 15.65 -12.04 -2.89
N ALA A 14 16.28 -13.07 -2.33
CA ALA A 14 17.64 -12.98 -1.79
C ALA A 14 18.64 -12.50 -2.85
N ALA A 15 18.50 -12.98 -4.10
CA ALA A 15 19.38 -12.61 -5.21
C ALA A 15 19.29 -11.13 -5.64
N VAL A 16 18.24 -10.41 -5.23
CA VAL A 16 18.01 -9.01 -5.60
C VAL A 16 17.90 -8.08 -4.39
N ARG A 17 18.00 -8.60 -3.15
CA ARG A 17 17.60 -7.89 -1.92
C ARG A 17 18.22 -6.50 -1.81
N ASP A 18 19.51 -6.38 -2.13
CA ASP A 18 20.30 -5.15 -1.98
C ASP A 18 20.45 -4.34 -3.28
N ASP A 19 19.72 -4.70 -4.35
CA ASP A 19 19.74 -3.98 -5.63
C ASP A 19 18.35 -3.43 -5.98
N PRO A 20 18.11 -2.12 -5.78
CA PRO A 20 16.82 -1.48 -6.07
C PRO A 20 16.31 -1.71 -7.50
N ARG A 21 17.21 -1.73 -8.49
CA ARG A 21 16.82 -1.92 -9.90
C ARG A 21 16.37 -3.36 -10.12
N ARG A 22 17.14 -4.33 -9.63
CA ARG A 22 16.80 -5.76 -9.77
C ARG A 22 15.56 -6.15 -8.96
N ARG A 23 15.26 -5.46 -7.85
CA ARG A 23 13.97 -5.59 -7.14
C ARG A 23 12.79 -5.16 -7.99
N ILE A 24 12.89 -4.02 -8.67
CA ILE A 24 11.86 -3.52 -9.60
C ILE A 24 11.66 -4.52 -10.74
N GLU A 25 12.75 -5.06 -11.29
CA GLU A 25 12.70 -6.07 -12.35
C GLU A 25 12.07 -7.38 -11.86
N LEU A 26 12.40 -7.85 -10.66
CA LEU A 26 11.78 -9.02 -10.07
C LEU A 26 10.28 -8.82 -9.87
N LEU A 27 9.85 -7.68 -9.33
CA LEU A 27 8.42 -7.36 -9.23
C LEU A 27 7.76 -7.31 -10.61
N ALA A 28 8.42 -6.74 -11.63
CA ALA A 28 7.86 -6.71 -12.98
C ALA A 28 7.64 -8.12 -13.55
N ARG A 29 8.54 -9.06 -13.23
CA ARG A 29 8.45 -10.46 -13.68
C ARG A 29 7.27 -11.22 -13.07
N THR A 30 6.81 -10.88 -11.87
CA THR A 30 5.64 -11.56 -11.27
C THR A 30 4.37 -11.36 -12.10
N TYR A 31 4.29 -10.28 -12.88
CA TYR A 31 3.16 -10.00 -13.79
C TYR A 31 3.32 -10.62 -15.19
N LEU A 32 4.43 -11.30 -15.48
CA LEU A 32 4.62 -12.00 -16.76
C LEU A 32 4.10 -13.45 -16.71
N GLY A 33 3.69 -13.93 -15.53
CA GLY A 33 3.30 -15.32 -15.30
C GLY A 33 4.47 -16.30 -15.40
N PRO A 34 4.22 -17.59 -15.09
CA PRO A 34 5.26 -18.61 -14.97
C PRO A 34 5.99 -18.94 -16.27
N PHE A 35 5.33 -18.71 -17.41
CA PHE A 35 5.88 -18.97 -18.74
C PHE A 35 6.32 -17.70 -19.47
N GLY A 36 6.41 -16.57 -18.77
CA GLY A 36 6.83 -15.28 -19.35
C GLY A 36 5.80 -14.61 -20.26
N HIS A 37 4.60 -15.19 -20.39
CA HIS A 37 3.50 -14.65 -21.16
C HIS A 37 2.18 -14.65 -20.39
N ALA A 38 1.80 -13.49 -19.85
CA ALA A 38 0.54 -13.33 -19.15
C ALA A 38 -0.12 -11.97 -19.46
N PRO A 39 -0.65 -11.78 -20.69
CA PRO A 39 -1.13 -10.49 -21.16
C PRO A 39 -2.26 -9.89 -20.30
N LYS A 40 -3.05 -10.73 -19.64
CA LYS A 40 -4.14 -10.29 -18.74
C LYS A 40 -3.62 -9.61 -17.46
N HIS A 41 -2.43 -9.96 -16.98
CA HIS A 41 -1.84 -9.38 -15.76
C HIS A 41 -1.08 -8.08 -16.03
N LEU A 42 -0.55 -7.89 -17.25
CA LEU A 42 0.33 -6.76 -17.59
C LEU A 42 -0.25 -5.37 -17.30
N PRO A 43 -1.55 -5.09 -17.49
CA PRO A 43 -2.11 -3.79 -17.16
C PRO A 43 -1.98 -3.41 -15.67
N PHE A 44 -2.02 -4.40 -14.77
CA PHE A 44 -1.99 -4.20 -13.31
C PHE A 44 -0.61 -3.84 -12.75
N ARG A 45 0.47 -4.15 -13.48
CA ARG A 45 1.84 -3.83 -13.03
C ARG A 45 2.12 -2.34 -12.93
N ARG A 46 1.35 -1.50 -13.65
CA ARG A 46 1.65 -0.07 -13.82
C ARG A 46 1.75 0.66 -12.49
N ALA A 47 0.75 0.51 -11.62
CA ALA A 47 0.71 1.17 -10.31
C ALA A 47 1.87 0.72 -9.42
N ALA A 48 2.07 -0.60 -9.26
CA ALA A 48 3.14 -1.16 -8.45
C ALA A 48 4.53 -0.72 -8.91
N LEU A 49 4.82 -0.80 -10.21
CA LEU A 49 6.12 -0.39 -10.75
C LEU A 49 6.35 1.11 -10.65
N SER A 50 5.31 1.93 -10.82
CA SER A 50 5.42 3.37 -10.62
C SER A 50 5.80 3.70 -9.18
N PHE A 51 5.16 3.03 -8.22
CA PHE A 51 5.44 3.26 -6.80
C PHE A 51 6.84 2.78 -6.40
N MET A 52 7.26 1.60 -6.86
CA MET A 52 8.62 1.10 -6.64
C MET A 52 9.71 2.00 -7.23
N ARG A 53 9.49 2.56 -8.43
CA ARG A 53 10.42 3.53 -9.02
C ARG A 53 10.50 4.82 -8.22
N TRP A 54 9.37 5.30 -7.69
CA TRP A 54 9.37 6.43 -6.77
C TRP A 54 10.14 6.11 -5.49
N GLN A 55 9.94 4.94 -4.88
CA GLN A 55 10.71 4.51 -3.70
C GLN A 55 12.23 4.45 -3.98
N ALA A 56 12.62 3.90 -5.14
CA ALA A 56 14.02 3.89 -5.56
C ALA A 56 14.57 5.31 -5.76
N GLY A 57 13.81 6.19 -6.41
CA GLY A 57 14.19 7.60 -6.63
C GLY A 57 14.31 8.40 -5.33
N ARG A 58 13.43 8.15 -4.36
CA ARG A 58 13.49 8.75 -3.01
C ARG A 58 14.69 8.30 -2.20
N GLY A 59 15.23 7.12 -2.51
CA GLY A 59 16.38 6.54 -1.80
C GLY A 59 16.00 5.56 -0.69
N VAL A 60 14.70 5.32 -0.42
CA VAL A 60 14.28 4.40 0.66
C VAL A 60 14.70 2.94 0.41
N LEU A 61 14.94 2.57 -0.86
CA LEU A 61 15.40 1.22 -1.22
C LEU A 61 16.93 1.05 -1.19
N ASN A 62 17.71 2.12 -0.95
CA ASN A 62 19.17 2.01 -0.88
C ASN A 62 19.58 1.05 0.27
N PRO A 63 20.43 0.03 0.04
CA PRO A 63 20.78 -0.94 1.07
C PRO A 63 21.57 -0.34 2.24
N GLY A 64 22.41 0.66 1.98
CA GLY A 64 23.28 1.29 2.98
C GLY A 64 22.61 2.47 3.69
N THR A 65 21.95 3.36 2.95
CA THR A 65 21.39 4.61 3.50
C THR A 65 19.87 4.66 3.55
N GLY A 66 19.19 3.68 2.93
CA GLY A 66 17.73 3.64 2.85
C GLY A 66 17.08 2.96 4.05
N SER A 67 15.76 3.10 4.12
CA SER A 67 14.93 2.53 5.18
C SER A 67 14.89 1.01 5.15
N ARG A 68 15.21 0.40 6.30
CA ARG A 68 15.04 -1.05 6.51
C ARG A 68 13.56 -1.43 6.47
N TRP A 69 12.70 -0.58 7.03
CA TRP A 69 11.26 -0.79 7.03
C TRP A 69 10.70 -0.89 5.60
N TRP A 70 11.03 0.08 4.73
CA TRP A 70 10.55 0.08 3.35
C TRP A 70 11.04 -1.15 2.59
N ARG A 71 12.30 -1.57 2.78
CA ARG A 71 12.80 -2.80 2.15
C ARG A 71 12.08 -4.05 2.66
N SER A 72 11.79 -4.14 3.96
CA SER A 72 11.06 -5.26 4.57
C SER A 72 9.63 -5.41 4.01
N VAL A 73 8.87 -4.31 3.93
CA VAL A 73 7.52 -4.33 3.35
C VAL A 73 7.55 -4.74 1.87
N ASN A 74 8.57 -4.28 1.13
CA ASN A 74 8.75 -4.69 -0.26
C ASN A 74 9.20 -6.14 -0.42
N ASP A 75 10.04 -6.65 0.49
CA ASP A 75 10.44 -8.06 0.52
C ASP A 75 9.20 -8.95 0.60
N ARG A 76 8.26 -8.60 1.49
CA ARG A 76 6.99 -9.30 1.63
C ARG A 76 6.19 -9.32 0.34
N LEU A 77 5.92 -8.14 -0.23
CA LEU A 77 5.18 -8.00 -1.49
C LEU A 77 5.79 -8.82 -2.63
N ILE A 78 7.12 -8.74 -2.79
CA ILE A 78 7.82 -9.41 -3.89
C ILE A 78 7.82 -10.93 -3.69
N ARG A 79 8.08 -11.39 -2.46
CA ARG A 79 8.10 -12.82 -2.12
C ARG A 79 6.74 -13.46 -2.39
N ASP A 80 5.67 -12.87 -1.89
CA ASP A 80 4.32 -13.45 -1.99
C ASP A 80 3.90 -13.55 -3.47
N GLY A 81 4.18 -12.52 -4.27
CA GLY A 81 3.94 -12.55 -5.73
C GLY A 81 4.83 -13.54 -6.47
N CYS A 82 6.09 -13.72 -6.05
CA CYS A 82 6.99 -14.73 -6.63
C CYS A 82 6.51 -16.15 -6.33
N GLU A 83 6.10 -16.42 -5.10
CA GLU A 83 5.62 -17.74 -4.69
C GLU A 83 4.35 -18.11 -5.45
N ALA A 84 3.35 -17.22 -5.49
CA ALA A 84 2.12 -17.47 -6.23
C ALA A 84 2.39 -17.70 -7.73
N MET A 85 3.30 -16.93 -8.33
CA MET A 85 3.72 -17.16 -9.72
C MET A 85 4.39 -18.53 -9.89
N ALA A 86 5.31 -18.91 -9.00
CA ALA A 86 5.96 -20.21 -9.03
C ALA A 86 4.96 -21.38 -8.92
N ARG A 87 3.96 -21.25 -8.04
CA ARG A 87 2.87 -22.23 -7.86
C ARG A 87 2.01 -22.34 -9.11
N SER A 88 1.64 -21.22 -9.72
CA SER A 88 0.90 -21.22 -11.00
C SER A 88 1.67 -21.90 -12.14
N GLY A 89 3.01 -21.98 -12.02
CA GLY A 89 3.89 -22.73 -12.93
C GLY A 89 4.07 -24.22 -12.58
N GLY A 90 3.31 -24.76 -11.62
CA GLY A 90 3.35 -26.16 -11.22
C GLY A 90 4.38 -26.50 -10.14
N ARG A 91 5.08 -25.52 -9.54
CA ARG A 91 5.95 -25.80 -8.38
C ARG A 91 5.12 -26.17 -7.15
N ALA A 92 5.49 -27.28 -6.51
CA ALA A 92 4.81 -27.81 -5.33
C ALA A 92 5.35 -27.21 -4.01
N GLY A 93 4.78 -27.65 -2.89
CA GLY A 93 5.18 -27.27 -1.53
C GLY A 93 4.02 -26.70 -0.70
N ALA A 94 4.22 -26.61 0.61
CA ALA A 94 3.31 -25.87 1.48
C ALA A 94 3.35 -24.37 1.13
N ILE A 95 2.22 -23.69 1.34
CA ILE A 95 2.14 -22.25 1.16
C ILE A 95 2.83 -21.57 2.34
N SER A 96 3.69 -20.59 2.08
CA SER A 96 4.45 -19.93 3.15
C SER A 96 3.59 -19.02 4.03
N ASP A 97 2.54 -18.43 3.46
CA ASP A 97 1.65 -17.50 4.15
C ASP A 97 0.28 -17.37 3.45
N PRO A 98 -0.83 -17.17 4.19
CA PRO A 98 -2.16 -16.90 3.62
C PRO A 98 -2.23 -15.77 2.58
N THR A 99 -1.32 -14.78 2.61
CA THR A 99 -1.30 -13.71 1.59
C THR A 99 -0.98 -14.24 0.19
N VAL A 100 -0.31 -15.39 0.07
CA VAL A 100 -0.01 -16.05 -1.21
C VAL A 100 -1.29 -16.55 -1.89
N ASP A 101 -2.29 -17.00 -1.13
CA ASP A 101 -3.58 -17.44 -1.69
C ASP A 101 -4.33 -16.28 -2.36
N GLN A 102 -4.21 -15.07 -1.82
CA GLN A 102 -4.78 -13.87 -2.44
C GLN A 102 -4.11 -13.58 -3.79
N TRP A 103 -2.79 -13.79 -3.90
CA TRP A 103 -2.08 -13.68 -5.17
C TRP A 103 -2.48 -14.78 -6.15
N THR A 104 -2.69 -16.02 -5.70
CA THR A 104 -3.24 -17.10 -6.53
C THR A 104 -4.62 -16.70 -7.10
N ALA A 105 -5.51 -16.15 -6.27
CA ALA A 105 -6.82 -15.67 -6.72
C ALA A 105 -6.72 -14.55 -7.79
N PHE A 106 -5.75 -13.64 -7.66
CA PHE A 106 -5.47 -12.65 -8.71
C PHE A 106 -4.89 -13.27 -9.99
N ILE A 107 -4.02 -14.26 -9.85
CA ILE A 107 -3.44 -14.96 -11.01
C ILE A 107 -4.54 -15.66 -11.81
N ASP A 108 -5.44 -16.35 -11.13
CA ASP A 108 -6.56 -17.09 -11.73
C ASP A 108 -7.60 -16.15 -12.34
N GLU A 109 -7.95 -15.08 -11.61
CA GLU A 109 -8.94 -14.08 -12.04
C GLU A 109 -8.42 -12.65 -11.89
N PRO A 110 -7.77 -12.09 -12.93
CA PRO A 110 -7.12 -10.78 -12.84
C PRO A 110 -8.11 -9.62 -12.94
N THR A 111 -8.71 -9.29 -11.80
CA THR A 111 -9.57 -8.13 -11.60
C THR A 111 -8.88 -7.06 -10.75
N ALA A 112 -9.37 -5.83 -10.79
CA ALA A 112 -8.87 -4.76 -9.92
C ALA A 112 -9.07 -5.07 -8.43
N GLY A 113 -10.21 -5.69 -8.07
CA GLY A 113 -10.48 -6.13 -6.70
C GLY A 113 -9.48 -7.18 -6.24
N ASN A 114 -9.29 -8.25 -7.02
CA ASN A 114 -8.34 -9.31 -6.66
C ASN A 114 -6.90 -8.78 -6.61
N TRP A 115 -6.53 -7.84 -7.50
CA TRP A 115 -5.23 -7.20 -7.46
C TRP A 115 -5.00 -6.40 -6.17
N TYR A 116 -5.94 -5.53 -5.80
CA TYR A 116 -5.81 -4.77 -4.56
C TYR A 116 -5.84 -5.67 -3.33
N ARG A 117 -6.67 -6.71 -3.32
CA ARG A 117 -6.73 -7.66 -2.21
C ARG A 117 -5.39 -8.36 -2.01
N ALA A 118 -4.81 -8.92 -3.07
CA ALA A 118 -3.48 -9.56 -3.03
C ALA A 118 -2.36 -8.59 -2.64
N HIS A 119 -2.31 -7.45 -3.32
CA HIS A 119 -1.28 -6.42 -3.10
C HIS A 119 -1.35 -5.89 -1.66
N ASN A 120 -2.53 -5.44 -1.23
CA ASN A 120 -2.69 -4.81 0.07
C ASN A 120 -2.59 -5.81 1.22
N ALA A 121 -2.97 -7.08 1.04
CA ALA A 121 -2.74 -8.10 2.05
C ALA A 121 -1.22 -8.27 2.32
N SER A 122 -0.40 -8.30 1.26
CA SER A 122 1.07 -8.37 1.40
C SER A 122 1.65 -7.10 2.04
N ILE A 123 1.14 -5.92 1.66
CA ILE A 123 1.55 -4.65 2.27
C ILE A 123 1.20 -4.62 3.76
N VAL A 124 -0.05 -4.93 4.13
CA VAL A 124 -0.51 -4.92 5.52
C VAL A 124 0.24 -5.93 6.37
N ALA A 125 0.43 -7.16 5.88
CA ALA A 125 1.28 -8.15 6.56
C ALA A 125 2.70 -7.60 6.78
N GLY A 126 3.28 -6.96 5.76
CA GLY A 126 4.58 -6.28 5.89
C GLY A 126 4.59 -5.17 6.95
N TYR A 127 3.53 -4.37 7.06
CA TYR A 127 3.39 -3.35 8.12
C TYR A 127 3.36 -4.00 9.50
N LEU A 128 2.53 -5.03 9.69
CA LEU A 128 2.39 -5.72 10.97
C LEU A 128 3.71 -6.37 11.40
N ASP A 129 4.37 -7.11 10.49
CA ASP A 129 5.65 -7.78 10.73
C ASP A 129 6.79 -6.79 11.02
N SER A 130 6.75 -5.61 10.40
CA SER A 130 7.84 -4.62 10.44
C SER A 130 7.63 -3.49 11.44
N ARG A 131 6.67 -3.60 12.38
CA ARG A 131 6.35 -2.52 13.33
C ARG A 131 7.57 -1.99 14.08
N HIS A 132 8.43 -2.88 14.57
CA HIS A 132 9.66 -2.52 15.27
C HIS A 132 10.64 -1.69 14.40
N LEU A 133 10.67 -1.93 13.08
CA LEU A 133 11.48 -1.12 12.15
C LEU A 133 10.84 0.26 11.93
N ALA A 134 9.51 0.35 11.92
CA ALA A 134 8.81 1.62 11.82
C ALA A 134 9.05 2.50 13.05
N GLU A 135 9.05 1.92 14.25
CA GLU A 135 9.32 2.65 15.49
C GLU A 135 10.72 3.27 15.53
N ALA A 136 11.69 2.66 14.84
CA ALA A 136 13.05 3.18 14.67
C ALA A 136 13.16 4.30 13.61
N GLU A 137 12.13 4.54 12.79
CA GLU A 137 12.14 5.63 11.82
C GLU A 137 11.96 7.01 12.51
N PRO A 138 12.51 8.09 11.93
CA PRO A 138 12.27 9.45 12.38
C PRO A 138 10.78 9.81 12.38
N ALA A 139 10.36 10.75 13.23
CA ALA A 139 8.95 11.14 13.34
C ALA A 139 8.28 11.54 12.00
N PRO A 140 8.91 12.33 11.11
CA PRO A 140 8.33 12.60 9.80
C PRO A 140 8.08 11.33 8.98
N GLU A 141 9.03 10.39 8.98
CA GLU A 141 8.88 9.13 8.26
C GLU A 141 7.72 8.29 8.83
N ARG A 142 7.60 8.17 10.16
CA ARG A 142 6.49 7.44 10.81
C ARG A 142 5.13 8.03 10.45
N PHE A 143 5.02 9.37 10.40
CA PHE A 143 3.83 10.05 9.91
C PHE A 143 3.54 9.64 8.45
N PHE A 144 4.55 9.67 7.59
CA PHE A 144 4.40 9.28 6.19
C PHE A 144 4.05 7.81 5.98
N LEU A 145 4.48 6.89 6.84
CA LEU A 145 4.05 5.49 6.80
C LEU A 145 2.53 5.37 7.00
N ASN A 146 1.97 6.13 7.95
CA ASN A 146 0.52 6.16 8.16
C ASN A 146 -0.23 6.75 6.96
N VAL A 147 0.29 7.82 6.34
CA VAL A 147 -0.28 8.41 5.11
C VAL A 147 -0.26 7.44 3.94
N VAL A 148 0.82 6.66 3.79
CA VAL A 148 0.89 5.62 2.77
C VAL A 148 -0.17 4.56 3.03
N LEU A 149 -0.25 4.03 4.25
CA LEU A 149 -1.21 2.98 4.59
C LEU A 149 -2.64 3.42 4.35
N LEU A 150 -3.06 4.57 4.88
CA LEU A 150 -4.45 5.04 4.72
C LEU A 150 -4.82 5.23 3.23
N ARG A 151 -3.90 5.70 2.39
CA ARG A 151 -4.16 5.88 0.95
C ARG A 151 -4.20 4.56 0.20
N VAL A 152 -3.34 3.60 0.55
CA VAL A 152 -3.35 2.24 0.00
C VAL A 152 -4.71 1.57 0.28
N LEU A 153 -5.18 1.64 1.53
CA LEU A 153 -6.47 1.09 1.93
C LEU A 153 -7.65 1.82 1.26
N TYR A 154 -7.60 3.15 1.22
CA TYR A 154 -8.65 3.96 0.61
C TYR A 154 -8.79 3.68 -0.89
N THR A 155 -7.67 3.49 -1.59
CA THR A 155 -7.70 3.17 -3.04
C THR A 155 -8.33 1.80 -3.30
N HIS A 156 -8.08 0.83 -2.43
CA HIS A 156 -8.77 -0.45 -2.50
C HIS A 156 -10.28 -0.28 -2.28
N ALA A 157 -10.68 0.50 -1.28
CA ALA A 157 -12.09 0.79 -1.03
C ALA A 157 -12.78 1.51 -2.20
N LEU A 158 -12.09 2.35 -2.98
CA LEU A 158 -12.67 2.96 -4.18
C LEU A 158 -13.18 1.92 -5.20
N VAL A 159 -12.50 0.77 -5.29
CA VAL A 159 -12.86 -0.31 -6.21
C VAL A 159 -13.82 -1.32 -5.57
N SER A 160 -13.52 -1.75 -4.34
CA SER A 160 -14.19 -2.89 -3.70
C SER A 160 -15.31 -2.48 -2.74
N ALA A 161 -15.30 -1.25 -2.21
CA ALA A 161 -16.32 -0.72 -1.31
C ALA A 161 -16.66 0.76 -1.62
N PRO A 162 -17.11 1.09 -2.85
CA PRO A 162 -17.22 2.48 -3.30
C PRO A 162 -18.22 3.32 -2.50
N LYS A 163 -19.22 2.70 -1.85
CA LYS A 163 -20.14 3.40 -0.93
C LYS A 163 -19.45 3.84 0.36
N LEU A 164 -18.56 3.00 0.89
CA LEU A 164 -17.70 3.38 2.02
C LEU A 164 -16.76 4.50 1.58
N ALA A 165 -16.13 4.37 0.41
CA ALA A 165 -15.11 5.30 -0.05
C ALA A 165 -15.65 6.64 -0.56
N LEU A 166 -16.82 6.70 -1.22
CA LEU A 166 -17.33 7.92 -1.88
C LEU A 166 -18.78 8.28 -1.51
N GLY A 167 -19.46 7.44 -0.73
CA GLY A 167 -20.85 7.69 -0.35
C GLY A 167 -21.76 7.78 -1.57
N PRO A 168 -22.53 8.88 -1.72
CA PRO A 168 -23.41 9.10 -2.88
C PRO A 168 -22.71 9.05 -4.24
N PHE A 169 -21.39 9.28 -4.30
CA PHE A 169 -20.61 9.28 -5.54
C PHE A 169 -20.00 7.91 -5.90
N ALA A 170 -20.50 6.82 -5.30
CA ALA A 170 -19.98 5.46 -5.49
C ALA A 170 -19.83 5.02 -6.96
N VAL A 171 -20.66 5.54 -7.87
CA VAL A 171 -20.61 5.22 -9.31
C VAL A 171 -19.24 5.56 -9.93
N LEU A 172 -18.53 6.56 -9.39
CA LEU A 172 -17.21 6.97 -9.87
C LEU A 172 -16.06 6.10 -9.36
N GLY A 173 -16.29 5.29 -8.32
CA GLY A 173 -15.22 4.62 -7.57
C GLY A 173 -14.36 3.69 -8.42
N LYS A 174 -14.99 2.82 -9.22
CA LYS A 174 -14.28 1.83 -10.06
C LYS A 174 -13.33 2.48 -11.07
N THR A 175 -13.75 3.56 -11.71
CA THR A 175 -12.93 4.26 -12.71
C THR A 175 -11.78 5.02 -12.06
N VAL A 176 -12.01 5.66 -10.91
CA VAL A 176 -10.99 6.42 -10.18
C VAL A 176 -9.95 5.51 -9.53
N GLY A 177 -10.37 4.35 -9.04
CA GLY A 177 -9.48 3.39 -8.35
C GLY A 177 -8.81 2.36 -9.26
N ASP A 178 -9.15 2.28 -10.56
CA ASP A 178 -8.65 1.21 -11.44
C ASP A 178 -7.11 1.26 -11.59
N PRO A 179 -6.37 0.24 -11.13
CA PRO A 179 -4.90 0.22 -11.19
C PRO A 179 -4.34 0.11 -12.62
N ARG A 180 -5.20 -0.23 -13.60
CA ARG A 180 -4.84 -0.36 -15.02
C ARG A 180 -4.84 1.00 -15.72
N LEU A 181 -5.70 1.92 -15.27
CA LEU A 181 -5.88 3.22 -15.90
C LEU A 181 -4.79 4.19 -15.42
N GLY A 182 -4.01 4.74 -16.36
CA GLY A 182 -2.93 5.67 -16.05
C GLY A 182 -3.39 7.03 -15.49
N GLY A 183 -4.71 7.29 -15.44
CA GLY A 183 -5.28 8.59 -15.10
C GLY A 183 -5.38 8.91 -13.61
N ALA A 184 -5.25 7.93 -12.72
CA ALA A 184 -5.46 8.15 -11.29
C ALA A 184 -4.78 7.06 -10.44
N GLY A 185 -3.49 6.82 -10.62
CA GLY A 185 -2.76 6.14 -9.57
C GLY A 185 -2.87 7.01 -8.31
N VAL A 186 -3.71 6.66 -7.33
CA VAL A 186 -3.75 7.38 -6.04
C VAL A 186 -2.36 7.38 -5.39
N PHE A 187 -1.54 6.38 -5.70
CA PHE A 187 -0.10 6.36 -5.42
C PHE A 187 0.70 7.54 -6.04
N LEU A 188 0.29 8.11 -7.17
CA LEU A 188 0.89 9.31 -7.76
C LEU A 188 0.58 10.59 -6.94
N SER A 189 -0.45 10.58 -6.10
CA SER A 189 -0.66 11.64 -5.10
C SER A 189 0.34 11.55 -3.94
N LEU A 190 1.01 10.41 -3.72
CA LEU A 190 2.04 10.27 -2.67
C LEU A 190 3.31 11.05 -3.02
N ARG A 191 3.73 11.14 -4.29
CA ARG A 191 4.89 11.96 -4.69
C ARG A 191 4.69 13.46 -4.39
N ARG A 192 3.46 13.92 -4.22
CA ARG A 192 3.13 15.32 -3.88
C ARG A 192 2.98 15.56 -2.37
N VAL A 193 3.05 14.51 -1.55
CA VAL A 193 2.82 14.54 -0.10
C VAL A 193 4.02 14.01 0.67
N LEU A 194 4.78 13.09 0.09
CA LEU A 194 5.99 12.55 0.66
C LEU A 194 7.21 13.34 0.18
N PRO A 195 8.23 13.56 1.03
CA PRO A 195 9.47 14.23 0.66
C PRO A 195 10.19 13.47 -0.46
N ASP A 196 10.84 14.21 -1.35
CA ASP A 196 11.57 13.64 -2.49
C ASP A 196 12.86 12.90 -2.09
N ARG A 197 13.32 13.04 -0.84
CA ARG A 197 14.54 12.41 -0.32
C ARG A 197 14.26 11.62 0.96
N TYR A 198 15.14 10.66 1.22
CA TYR A 198 15.18 9.88 2.45
C TYR A 198 16.55 10.00 3.14
N PRO A 199 16.60 10.17 4.47
CA PRO A 199 15.44 10.49 5.31
C PRO A 199 14.89 11.88 4.96
N ALA A 200 13.67 12.15 5.39
CA ALA A 200 13.12 13.50 5.45
C ALA A 200 14.13 14.45 6.15
N ASP A 201 14.40 15.59 5.54
CA ASP A 201 15.42 16.56 5.94
C ASP A 201 14.92 17.66 6.90
N ASP A 202 13.61 17.79 7.05
CA ASP A 202 12.98 18.77 7.93
C ASP A 202 12.22 18.13 9.11
N GLU A 203 11.86 18.96 10.09
CA GLU A 203 10.93 18.60 11.15
C GLU A 203 9.51 18.36 10.60
N LEU A 204 8.74 17.50 11.28
CA LEU A 204 7.37 17.16 10.85
C LEU A 204 6.49 18.40 10.68
N GLN A 205 6.62 19.39 11.57
CA GLN A 205 5.82 20.62 11.48
C GLN A 205 6.10 21.41 10.20
N SER A 206 7.35 21.44 9.73
CA SER A 206 7.69 22.07 8.45
C SER A 206 6.92 21.41 7.29
N TYR A 207 6.89 20.08 7.25
CA TYR A 207 6.11 19.37 6.22
C TYR A 207 4.61 19.61 6.34
N LEU A 208 4.09 19.66 7.56
CA LEU A 208 2.68 19.94 7.81
C LEU A 208 2.31 21.36 7.33
N ASP A 209 3.16 22.36 7.56
CA ASP A 209 2.90 23.75 7.17
C ASP A 209 3.04 23.98 5.65
N HIS A 210 3.98 23.30 5.01
CA HIS A 210 4.26 23.42 3.56
C HIS A 210 3.46 22.43 2.71
N GLU A 211 2.63 21.57 3.32
CA GLU A 211 1.92 20.51 2.61
C GLU A 211 0.99 21.06 1.53
N ASN A 212 1.02 20.43 0.35
CA ASN A 212 0.15 20.78 -0.77
C ASN A 212 -1.33 20.68 -0.35
N ARG A 213 -2.07 21.79 -0.47
CA ARG A 213 -3.50 21.94 -0.10
C ARG A 213 -4.41 20.80 -0.57
N LEU A 214 -4.11 20.20 -1.73
CA LEU A 214 -4.90 19.09 -2.31
C LEU A 214 -4.69 17.74 -1.60
N GLY A 215 -3.47 17.44 -1.14
CA GLY A 215 -3.16 16.21 -0.40
C GLY A 215 -3.87 16.19 0.95
N ARG A 216 -3.74 17.30 1.69
CA ARG A 216 -4.51 17.55 2.91
C ARG A 216 -6.01 17.48 2.70
N LEU A 217 -6.53 18.01 1.60
CA LEU A 217 -7.95 17.99 1.30
C LEU A 217 -8.48 16.56 1.17
N LEU A 218 -7.72 15.69 0.50
CA LEU A 218 -8.06 14.28 0.37
C LEU A 218 -7.95 13.56 1.73
N ASP A 219 -6.79 13.63 2.38
CA ASP A 219 -6.52 12.85 3.58
C ASP A 219 -7.43 13.29 4.75
N TYR A 220 -7.58 14.59 4.98
CA TYR A 220 -8.38 15.14 6.08
C TYR A 220 -9.85 15.38 5.74
N GLY A 221 -10.14 15.79 4.50
CA GLY A 221 -11.52 16.11 4.09
C GLY A 221 -12.33 14.90 3.63
N VAL A 222 -11.67 13.86 3.12
CA VAL A 222 -12.33 12.70 2.53
C VAL A 222 -11.98 11.42 3.28
N ILE A 223 -10.71 11.11 3.54
CA ILE A 223 -10.33 9.81 4.12
C ILE A 223 -10.53 9.79 5.65
N GLN A 224 -10.09 10.82 6.38
CA GLN A 224 -10.15 10.86 7.85
C GLN A 224 -11.56 10.58 8.41
N PRO A 225 -12.66 11.16 7.87
CA PRO A 225 -14.01 10.96 8.42
C PRO A 225 -14.52 9.51 8.40
N ARG A 226 -13.85 8.62 7.66
CA ARG A 226 -14.21 7.20 7.51
C ARG A 226 -13.08 6.26 7.87
N LEU A 227 -12.00 6.77 8.45
CA LEU A 227 -10.77 6.03 8.64
C LEU A 227 -10.98 4.78 9.51
N GLN A 228 -11.75 4.91 10.59
CA GLN A 228 -12.10 3.79 11.46
C GLN A 228 -12.82 2.67 10.66
N ARG A 229 -13.93 3.01 9.98
CA ARG A 229 -14.68 2.06 9.13
C ARG A 229 -13.81 1.49 8.00
N LEU A 230 -12.89 2.27 7.45
CA LEU A 230 -11.97 1.85 6.38
C LEU A 230 -11.00 0.78 6.87
N TYR A 231 -10.42 0.95 8.05
CA TYR A 231 -9.51 -0.03 8.65
C TYR A 231 -10.27 -1.30 9.04
N GLU A 232 -11.45 -1.20 9.64
CA GLU A 232 -12.31 -2.34 9.99
C GLU A 232 -12.79 -3.14 8.77
N TRP A 233 -13.16 -2.43 7.69
CA TRP A 233 -13.49 -3.08 6.41
C TRP A 233 -12.26 -3.76 5.81
N SER A 234 -11.12 -3.05 5.78
CA SER A 234 -9.88 -3.59 5.21
C SER A 234 -9.34 -4.79 5.98
N ALA A 235 -9.48 -4.80 7.32
CA ALA A 235 -9.06 -5.91 8.17
C ALA A 235 -9.80 -7.20 7.79
N ARG A 236 -11.11 -7.11 7.52
CA ARG A 236 -11.92 -8.24 7.04
C ARG A 236 -11.63 -8.61 5.60
N GLU A 237 -11.55 -7.62 4.71
CA GLU A 237 -11.32 -7.83 3.29
C GLU A 237 -9.97 -8.52 3.00
N LEU A 238 -8.94 -8.16 3.77
CA LEU A 238 -7.57 -8.64 3.61
C LEU A 238 -7.23 -9.84 4.49
N ASP A 239 -8.16 -10.26 5.36
CA ASP A 239 -7.92 -11.27 6.40
C ASP A 239 -6.72 -10.93 7.32
N GLN A 240 -6.69 -9.67 7.77
CA GLN A 240 -5.62 -9.08 8.59
C GLN A 240 -6.22 -8.37 9.80
N PRO A 241 -6.66 -9.09 10.84
CA PRO A 241 -7.34 -8.50 12.01
C PRO A 241 -6.46 -7.50 12.77
N GLY A 242 -5.14 -7.69 12.75
CA GLY A 242 -4.17 -6.77 13.38
C GLY A 242 -4.22 -5.34 12.81
N LEU A 243 -4.82 -5.14 11.62
CA LEU A 243 -5.02 -3.81 11.06
C LEU A 243 -5.90 -2.93 11.96
N CYS A 244 -6.85 -3.51 12.70
CA CYS A 244 -7.70 -2.77 13.64
C CYS A 244 -6.91 -2.14 14.80
N GLU A 245 -5.72 -2.63 15.12
CA GLU A 245 -4.85 -2.07 16.16
C GLU A 245 -4.10 -0.80 15.68
N LEU A 246 -4.12 -0.54 14.37
CA LEU A 246 -3.41 0.56 13.72
C LEU A 246 -4.27 1.83 13.58
N VAL A 247 -5.48 1.81 14.14
CA VAL A 247 -6.38 2.95 14.22
C VAL A 247 -7.07 3.00 15.58
N ARG A 248 -7.27 4.21 16.11
CA ARG A 248 -8.08 4.44 17.31
C ARG A 248 -8.90 5.72 17.15
N ASP A 249 -10.21 5.63 17.34
CA ASP A 249 -11.15 6.75 17.21
C ASP A 249 -10.98 7.52 15.88
N GLY A 250 -10.67 6.81 14.79
CA GLY A 250 -10.41 7.41 13.48
C GLY A 250 -9.07 8.14 13.34
N ASN A 251 -8.09 7.86 14.22
CA ASN A 251 -6.73 8.37 14.14
C ASN A 251 -5.74 7.22 13.91
N PRO A 252 -4.80 7.33 12.96
CA PRO A 252 -3.73 6.36 12.79
C PRO A 252 -2.85 6.24 14.03
N THR A 253 -2.46 5.01 14.37
CA THR A 253 -1.61 4.68 15.54
C THR A 253 -0.42 3.79 15.18
N TYR A 254 -0.14 3.56 13.89
CA TYR A 254 1.00 2.72 13.48
C TYR A 254 2.32 3.43 13.76
N ALA A 255 3.11 2.91 14.71
CA ALA A 255 4.34 3.53 15.20
C ALA A 255 4.16 5.02 15.58
N TRP A 256 2.97 5.38 16.06
CA TRP A 256 2.59 6.74 16.41
C TRP A 256 1.78 6.75 17.71
N SER A 257 2.12 7.64 18.64
CA SER A 257 1.40 7.77 19.90
C SER A 257 -0.01 8.34 19.67
N TYR A 258 -1.00 7.78 20.36
CA TYR A 258 -2.35 8.32 20.33
C TYR A 258 -2.44 9.70 21.03
N ASP A 259 -1.53 10.02 21.94
CA ASP A 259 -1.49 11.35 22.58
C ASP A 259 -1.09 12.43 21.57
N ASP A 260 -0.27 12.05 20.58
CA ASP A 260 0.18 12.92 19.48
C ASP A 260 -0.78 12.91 18.27
N ARG A 261 -2.03 12.46 18.45
CA ARG A 261 -3.02 12.38 17.36
C ARG A 261 -3.43 13.74 16.76
N HIS A 262 -3.08 14.84 17.40
CA HIS A 262 -3.42 16.19 16.96
C HIS A 262 -2.90 16.51 15.55
N VAL A 263 -1.81 15.84 15.11
CA VAL A 263 -1.28 15.96 13.75
C VAL A 263 -2.27 15.47 12.68
N TRP A 264 -3.24 14.63 13.05
CA TRP A 264 -4.23 14.05 12.15
C TRP A 264 -5.52 14.87 12.02
N VAL A 265 -5.64 15.99 12.74
CA VAL A 265 -6.86 16.78 12.79
C VAL A 265 -6.92 17.77 11.63
N ALA A 266 -8.01 17.71 10.86
CA ALA A 266 -8.27 18.64 9.77
C ALA A 266 -8.34 20.10 10.28
N PRO A 267 -7.77 21.08 9.55
CA PRO A 267 -8.09 22.48 9.77
C PRO A 267 -9.61 22.70 9.66
N THR A 268 -10.19 23.50 10.54
CA THR A 268 -11.65 23.72 10.67
C THR A 268 -12.29 24.53 9.53
N ASN A 269 -11.66 24.58 8.35
CA ASN A 269 -12.12 25.37 7.22
C ASN A 269 -13.43 24.83 6.60
N THR A 270 -14.18 25.74 5.96
CA THR A 270 -15.52 25.44 5.40
C THR A 270 -15.46 24.37 4.30
N VAL A 271 -14.38 24.30 3.53
CA VAL A 271 -14.23 23.35 2.41
C VAL A 271 -14.15 21.89 2.92
N HIS A 272 -13.35 21.61 3.96
CA HIS A 272 -13.29 20.27 4.56
C HIS A 272 -14.65 19.83 5.09
N ARG A 273 -15.42 20.74 5.69
CA ARG A 273 -16.76 20.43 6.20
C ARG A 273 -17.74 20.08 5.09
N VAL A 274 -17.69 20.80 3.97
CA VAL A 274 -18.52 20.53 2.79
C VAL A 274 -18.17 19.17 2.18
N LEU A 275 -16.89 18.89 1.95
CA LEU A 275 -16.45 17.60 1.40
C LEU A 275 -16.82 16.42 2.30
N ARG A 276 -16.62 16.57 3.62
CA ARG A 276 -17.02 15.57 4.61
C ARG A 276 -18.52 15.29 4.54
N ARG A 277 -19.35 16.30 4.30
CA ARG A 277 -20.81 16.15 4.19
C ARG A 277 -21.22 15.50 2.86
N LEU A 278 -20.59 15.89 1.77
CA LEU A 278 -20.90 15.40 0.43
C LEU A 278 -20.45 13.96 0.20
N THR A 279 -19.34 13.55 0.82
CA THR A 279 -18.77 12.20 0.65
C THR A 279 -19.04 11.29 1.83
N ARG A 280 -20.06 11.59 2.66
CA ARG A 280 -20.40 10.78 3.85
C ARG A 280 -20.51 9.30 3.47
N PRO A 281 -19.83 8.41 4.20
CA PRO A 281 -19.92 6.98 3.93
C PRO A 281 -21.38 6.54 3.92
N GLY A 282 -21.76 5.82 2.86
CA GLY A 282 -23.01 5.07 2.86
C GLY A 282 -22.86 3.82 3.73
N ASP A 283 -23.99 3.30 4.19
CA ASP A 283 -24.07 1.96 4.77
C ASP A 283 -24.00 0.87 3.68
#